data_AF-X1FMJ6-F1
#
_entry.id   AF-X1FMJ6-F1
#
_cell.length_a   1.000
_cell.length_b   1.000
_cell.length_c   1.000
_cell.angle_alpha   90.00
_cell.angle_beta   90.00
_cell.angle_gamma   90.00
#
_symmetry.space_group_name_H-M   'P 1'
#
loop_
_entity.id
_entity.type
_entity.pdbx_description
1 polymer ?
#
loop_
_entity_poly.entity_id
_entity_poly.type
_entity_poly.pdbx_seq_one_letter_code
_entity_poly.pdbx_strand_id
1 'polypeptide(L)'
;MRKSVIIKLLLCLILISFLSVDYATAENKGNAITWDKTFGGSSDDMGFSIIQTENGGYAIAGYAIFPRREKKDDWRSKLGYIILEKSKRQDFWIIKLDKNGNMEWDEIFGEEMTDVARSIIQT
;
A
#
# COMPACT_ATOMS: atom_id res chain seq x y z
N MET A 1 13.56 64.35 -22.65
CA MET A 1 12.84 63.14 -23.14
C MET A 1 13.47 61.85 -22.62
N ARG A 2 13.38 61.48 -21.33
CA ARG A 2 13.91 60.15 -20.89
C ARG A 2 13.12 59.49 -19.74
N LYS A 3 12.56 60.26 -18.80
CA LYS A 3 11.84 59.68 -17.65
C LYS A 3 10.50 59.02 -18.00
N SER A 4 9.70 59.64 -18.87
CA SER A 4 8.38 59.10 -19.28
C SER A 4 8.49 57.80 -20.09
N VAL A 5 9.53 57.66 -20.91
CA VAL A 5 9.78 56.43 -21.70
C VAL A 5 10.23 55.30 -20.77
N ILE A 6 11.11 55.58 -19.81
CA ILE A 6 11.57 54.60 -18.81
C ILE A 6 10.43 54.13 -17.91
N ILE A 7 9.55 55.04 -17.46
CA ILE A 7 8.37 54.69 -16.67
C ILE A 7 7.40 53.81 -17.47
N LYS A 8 7.18 54.12 -18.75
CA LYS A 8 6.34 53.29 -19.64
C LYS A 8 6.96 51.91 -19.90
N LEU A 9 8.28 51.82 -20.05
CA LEU A 9 8.98 50.54 -20.20
C LEU A 9 8.91 49.68 -18.93
N LEU A 10 9.08 50.29 -17.75
CA LEU A 10 8.97 49.60 -16.46
C LEU A 10 7.54 49.11 -16.20
N LEU A 11 6.53 49.94 -16.49
CA LEU A 11 5.12 49.52 -16.40
C LEU A 11 4.79 48.38 -17.36
N CYS A 12 5.36 48.39 -18.57
CA CYS A 12 5.18 47.33 -19.56
C CYS A 12 5.81 46.00 -19.09
N LEU A 13 7.03 46.04 -18.53
CA LEU A 13 7.70 44.85 -18.00
C LEU A 13 6.97 44.24 -16.79
N ILE A 14 6.42 45.09 -15.92
CA ILE A 14 5.58 44.64 -14.79
C ILE A 14 4.30 43.98 -15.33
N LEU A 15 3.64 44.56 -16.33
CA LEU A 15 2.46 43.94 -16.96
C LEU A 15 2.78 42.60 -17.63
N ILE A 16 3.94 42.48 -18.29
CA ILE A 16 4.38 41.23 -18.91
C ILE A 16 4.67 40.15 -17.86
N SER A 17 5.17 40.53 -16.68
CA SER A 17 5.34 39.60 -15.55
C SER A 17 4.01 39.15 -14.92
N PHE A 18 2.97 39.99 -14.97
CA PHE A 18 1.60 39.60 -14.60
C PHE A 18 0.86 38.80 -15.70
N LEU A 19 1.44 38.76 -16.92
CA LEU A 19 0.95 38.01 -18.07
C LEU A 19 1.79 36.75 -18.33
N SER A 20 2.59 36.27 -17.36
CA SER A 20 3.08 34.91 -17.42
C SER A 20 1.86 34.00 -17.35
N VAL A 21 1.32 33.67 -18.53
CA VAL A 21 0.45 32.54 -18.74
C VAL A 21 1.24 31.38 -18.16
N ASP A 22 0.78 30.86 -17.03
CA ASP A 22 1.18 29.55 -16.60
C ASP A 22 0.85 28.64 -17.79
N TYR A 23 1.86 28.31 -18.59
CA TYR A 23 1.74 27.17 -19.48
C TYR A 23 1.59 26.01 -18.52
N ALA A 24 0.33 25.65 -18.24
CA ALA A 24 0.01 24.33 -17.78
C ALA A 24 0.54 23.42 -18.89
N THR A 25 1.78 22.97 -18.73
CA THR A 25 2.15 21.70 -19.33
C THR A 25 1.11 20.76 -18.77
N ALA A 26 0.21 20.30 -19.64
CA ALA A 26 -0.49 19.08 -19.37
C ALA A 26 0.59 17.98 -19.37
N GLU A 27 1.43 17.95 -18.33
CA GLU A 27 1.99 16.70 -17.88
C GLU A 27 0.77 15.83 -17.69
N ASN A 28 0.70 14.80 -18.50
CA ASN A 28 -0.34 13.80 -18.43
C ASN A 28 -0.17 13.07 -17.10
N LYS A 29 -0.58 13.72 -16.00
CA LYS A 29 -0.70 13.16 -14.65
C LYS A 29 -1.87 12.20 -14.56
N GLY A 30 -2.62 12.02 -15.65
CA GLY A 30 -3.50 10.89 -15.81
C GLY A 30 -2.64 9.64 -15.99
N ASN A 31 -2.51 8.85 -14.92
CA ASN A 31 -1.95 7.48 -14.88
C ASN A 31 -0.46 7.33 -14.50
N ALA A 32 0.19 8.34 -13.92
CA ALA A 32 1.51 8.10 -13.32
C ALA A 32 1.35 7.18 -12.09
N ILE A 33 2.02 6.01 -12.10
CA ILE A 33 2.08 5.11 -10.95
C ILE A 33 2.77 5.86 -9.80
N THR A 34 2.05 6.09 -8.72
CA THR A 34 2.58 6.79 -7.54
C THR A 34 3.48 5.91 -6.68
N TRP A 35 3.17 4.61 -6.62
CA TRP A 35 4.03 3.57 -6.04
C TRP A 35 3.62 2.18 -6.54
N ASP A 36 4.57 1.26 -6.44
CA ASP A 36 4.47 -0.18 -6.73
C ASP A 36 5.08 -0.89 -5.51
N LYS A 37 4.38 -1.88 -4.95
CA LYS A 37 4.84 -2.70 -3.82
C LYS A 37 4.34 -4.13 -3.96
N THR A 38 5.18 -5.07 -3.56
CA THR A 38 4.83 -6.49 -3.44
C THR A 38 4.89 -6.89 -1.98
N PHE A 39 3.86 -7.60 -1.51
CA PHE A 39 3.78 -8.14 -0.15
C PHE A 39 3.55 -9.65 -0.24
N GLY A 40 4.36 -10.41 0.48
CA GLY A 40 4.28 -11.88 0.50
C GLY A 40 5.55 -12.48 1.10
N GLY A 41 5.53 -13.79 1.32
CA GLY A 41 6.62 -14.60 1.83
C GLY A 41 7.26 -15.48 0.75
N SER A 42 7.81 -16.62 1.18
CA SER A 42 8.48 -17.60 0.31
C SER A 42 7.55 -18.69 -0.23
N SER A 43 6.25 -18.60 0.04
CA SER A 43 5.22 -19.55 -0.41
C SER A 43 4.10 -18.78 -1.14
N ASP A 44 3.06 -19.48 -1.61
CA ASP A 44 2.01 -18.82 -2.38
C ASP A 44 1.16 -17.90 -1.49
N ASP A 45 1.01 -16.65 -1.93
CA ASP A 45 0.18 -15.64 -1.27
C ASP A 45 -0.73 -14.98 -2.32
N MET A 46 -1.94 -14.61 -1.93
CA MET A 46 -2.90 -14.00 -2.85
C MET A 46 -3.72 -12.93 -2.16
N GLY A 47 -3.76 -11.73 -2.74
CA GLY A 47 -4.70 -10.67 -2.38
C GLY A 47 -6.01 -10.80 -3.16
N PHE A 48 -7.15 -10.79 -2.46
CA PHE A 48 -8.48 -10.89 -3.06
C PHE A 48 -9.23 -9.56 -3.07
N SER A 49 -8.99 -8.70 -2.09
CA SER A 49 -9.72 -7.45 -1.93
C SER A 49 -8.79 -6.37 -1.38
N ILE A 50 -8.93 -5.15 -1.89
CA ILE A 50 -8.25 -3.96 -1.39
C ILE A 50 -9.25 -2.81 -1.27
N ILE A 51 -9.12 -2.03 -0.20
CA ILE A 51 -9.87 -0.78 -0.01
C ILE A 51 -8.91 0.34 0.35
N GLN A 52 -9.28 1.57 0.01
CA GLN A 52 -8.67 2.76 0.61
C GLN A 52 -9.36 3.03 1.95
N THR A 53 -8.59 3.39 2.97
CA THR A 53 -9.11 3.75 4.29
C THR A 53 -9.42 5.25 4.39
N GLU A 54 -10.29 5.66 5.32
CA GLU A 54 -10.66 7.08 5.53
C GLU A 54 -9.48 8.03 5.76
N ASN A 55 -8.39 7.54 6.37
CA ASN A 55 -7.16 8.30 6.58
C ASN A 55 -6.22 8.32 5.36
N GLY A 56 -6.67 7.81 4.21
CA GLY A 56 -5.93 7.79 2.94
C GLY A 56 -4.94 6.65 2.78
N GLY A 57 -4.84 5.73 3.75
CA GLY A 57 -4.09 4.48 3.64
C GLY A 57 -4.87 3.39 2.89
N TYR A 58 -4.43 2.14 3.01
CA TYR A 58 -5.06 1.00 2.34
C TYR A 58 -5.17 -0.21 3.26
N ALA A 59 -6.17 -1.04 3.04
CA ALA A 59 -6.29 -2.35 3.68
C ALA A 59 -6.49 -3.43 2.61
N ILE A 60 -5.74 -4.52 2.73
CA ILE A 60 -5.75 -5.65 1.79
C ILE A 60 -6.18 -6.89 2.56
N ALA A 61 -7.04 -7.70 1.94
CA ALA A 61 -7.45 -9.00 2.44
C ALA A 61 -7.13 -10.11 1.43
N GLY A 62 -6.64 -11.23 1.94
CA GLY A 62 -6.20 -12.35 1.14
C GLY A 62 -5.92 -13.60 1.96
N TYR A 63 -5.01 -14.43 1.46
CA TYR A 63 -4.37 -15.49 2.24
C TYR A 63 -2.86 -15.46 2.02
N ALA A 64 -2.14 -16.02 2.98
CA ALA A 64 -0.72 -16.30 2.83
C ALA A 64 -0.39 -17.68 3.40
N ILE A 65 0.66 -18.30 2.85
CA ILE A 65 1.08 -19.65 3.25
C ILE A 65 2.25 -19.58 4.23
N PHE A 66 2.01 -20.06 5.46
CA PHE A 66 3.05 -20.09 6.49
C PHE A 66 3.38 -21.51 6.94
N PRO A 67 4.63 -21.75 7.38
CA PRO A 67 4.93 -22.92 8.19
C PRO A 67 4.04 -22.89 9.44
N ARG A 68 3.53 -24.05 9.85
CA ARG A 68 2.77 -24.19 11.10
C ARG A 68 3.53 -23.51 12.26
N ARG A 69 2.95 -22.48 12.86
CA ARG A 69 3.45 -21.94 14.14
C ARG A 69 3.39 -23.08 15.15
N GLU A 70 4.53 -23.45 15.72
CA GLU A 70 4.55 -24.43 16.80
C GLU A 70 3.71 -23.90 17.97
N LYS A 71 2.57 -24.54 18.26
CA LYS A 71 1.87 -24.30 19.51
C LYS A 71 2.78 -24.81 20.62
N LYS A 72 3.24 -23.91 21.48
CA LYS A 72 4.13 -24.19 22.62
C LYS A 72 3.59 -25.29 23.57
N ASP A 73 2.29 -25.56 23.51
CA ASP A 73 1.57 -26.58 24.29
C ASP A 73 1.01 -27.75 23.47
N ASP A 74 1.47 -27.96 22.23
CA ASP A 74 1.07 -29.14 21.46
C ASP A 74 1.51 -30.43 22.20
N TRP A 75 0.54 -31.26 22.59
CA TRP A 75 0.80 -32.52 23.29
C TRP A 75 1.68 -33.47 22.46
N ARG A 76 1.68 -33.35 21.13
CA ARG A 76 2.55 -34.12 20.24
C ARG A 76 4.02 -33.73 20.39
N SER A 77 4.30 -32.45 20.61
CA SER A 77 5.66 -31.93 20.88
C SER A 77 6.18 -32.41 22.25
N LYS A 78 5.27 -32.61 23.23
CA LYS A 78 5.61 -33.11 24.59
C LYS A 78 6.03 -34.59 24.62
N LEU A 79 5.67 -35.38 23.61
CA LEU A 79 6.00 -36.81 23.50
C LEU A 79 7.27 -37.08 22.67
N GLY A 80 7.99 -36.05 22.23
CA GLY A 80 9.22 -36.22 21.44
C GLY A 80 8.99 -36.72 20.01
N TYR A 81 7.75 -36.68 19.51
CA TYR A 81 7.51 -36.89 18.09
C TYR A 81 8.05 -35.70 17.31
N ILE A 82 9.04 -35.95 16.46
CA ILE A 82 9.39 -35.02 15.39
C ILE A 82 8.15 -34.97 14.48
N ILE A 83 7.43 -33.85 14.48
CA ILE A 83 6.37 -33.62 13.49
C ILE A 83 7.09 -33.44 12.15
N LEU A 84 7.26 -34.55 11.42
CA LEU A 84 7.94 -34.59 10.12
C LEU A 84 7.15 -33.91 9.00
N GLU A 85 5.94 -33.45 9.28
CA GLU A 85 5.16 -32.66 8.36
C GLU A 85 5.37 -31.18 8.65
N LYS A 86 6.19 -30.54 7.81
CA LYS A 86 6.05 -29.11 7.53
C LYS A 86 4.71 -28.87 6.85
N SER A 87 3.60 -29.12 7.55
CA SER A 87 2.25 -28.87 7.04
C SER A 87 2.15 -27.35 6.87
N LYS A 88 2.36 -26.87 5.65
CA LYS A 88 2.10 -25.50 5.25
C LYS A 88 0.59 -25.27 5.37
N ARG A 89 0.18 -24.14 5.95
CA ARG A 89 -1.23 -23.76 6.05
C ARG A 89 -1.49 -22.45 5.35
N GLN A 90 -2.63 -22.38 4.68
CA GLN A 90 -3.22 -21.16 4.13
C GLN A 90 -4.14 -20.59 5.21
N ASP A 91 -3.79 -19.42 5.75
CA ASP A 91 -4.62 -18.69 6.71
C ASP A 91 -4.91 -17.30 6.12
N PHE A 92 -5.98 -16.64 6.58
CA PHE A 92 -6.33 -15.36 6.00
C PHE A 92 -5.42 -14.26 6.50
N TRP A 93 -4.98 -13.42 5.58
CA TRP A 93 -3.98 -12.39 5.82
C TRP A 93 -4.57 -11.02 5.54
N ILE A 94 -4.45 -10.14 6.54
CA ILE A 94 -4.88 -8.74 6.45
C ILE A 94 -3.65 -7.86 6.54
N ILE A 95 -3.50 -6.94 5.60
CA ILE A 95 -2.40 -5.97 5.56
C ILE A 95 -2.99 -4.58 5.66
N LYS A 96 -2.41 -3.74 6.51
CA LYS A 96 -2.66 -2.29 6.53
C LYS A 96 -1.45 -1.53 6.02
N LEU A 97 -1.70 -0.59 5.11
CA LEU A 97 -0.70 0.27 4.51
C LEU A 97 -0.99 1.75 4.80
N ASP A 98 0.07 2.54 4.87
CA ASP A 98 -0.02 3.99 4.83
C ASP A 98 -0.37 4.50 3.41
N LYS A 99 -0.57 5.82 3.28
CA LYS A 99 -0.91 6.47 1.99
C LYS A 99 0.13 6.30 0.89
N ASN A 100 1.37 5.98 1.24
CA ASN A 100 2.49 5.79 0.31
C ASN A 100 2.74 4.29 0.01
N GLY A 101 1.87 3.39 0.52
CA GLY A 101 2.01 1.96 0.36
C GLY A 101 3.05 1.32 1.29
N ASN A 102 3.48 2.00 2.37
CA ASN A 102 4.33 1.36 3.38
C ASN A 102 3.49 0.53 4.34
N MET A 103 3.96 -0.65 4.70
CA MET A 103 3.27 -1.52 5.66
C MET A 103 3.28 -0.90 7.06
N GLU A 104 2.10 -0.68 7.62
CA GLU A 104 1.92 -0.27 9.01
C GLU A 104 1.86 -1.49 9.93
N TRP A 105 1.08 -2.50 9.53
CA TRP A 105 1.01 -3.81 10.17
C TRP A 105 0.41 -4.85 9.22
N ASP A 106 0.64 -6.11 9.55
CA ASP A 106 -0.02 -7.24 8.93
C ASP A 106 -0.38 -8.28 9.99
N GLU A 107 -1.50 -8.96 9.80
CA GLU A 107 -1.99 -9.96 10.76
C GLU A 107 -2.55 -11.17 10.03
N ILE A 108 -2.27 -12.34 10.59
CA ILE A 108 -2.72 -13.63 10.09
C ILE A 108 -3.74 -14.17 11.06
N PHE A 109 -4.87 -14.57 10.53
CA PHE A 109 -5.97 -15.11 11.30
C PHE A 109 -6.43 -16.44 10.69
N GLY A 110 -6.76 -17.37 11.55
CA GLY A 110 -7.13 -18.74 11.18
C GLY A 110 -6.84 -19.70 12.33
N GLU A 111 -7.55 -20.82 12.35
CA GLU A 111 -7.35 -21.86 13.38
C GLU A 111 -6.64 -23.10 12.82
N GLU A 112 -7.23 -24.30 12.96
CA GLU A 112 -6.57 -25.54 12.54
C GLU A 112 -6.77 -25.90 11.07
N MET A 113 -7.74 -25.25 10.42
CA MET A 113 -8.10 -25.45 9.02
C MET A 113 -7.63 -24.27 8.17
N THR A 114 -7.74 -24.42 6.85
CA THR A 114 -7.42 -23.36 5.92
C THR A 114 -8.53 -22.32 5.85
N ASP A 115 -8.16 -21.05 6.04
CA ASP A 115 -9.05 -19.91 5.97
C ASP A 115 -8.58 -18.89 4.92
N VAL A 116 -9.51 -18.19 4.28
CA VAL A 116 -9.22 -17.15 3.29
C VAL A 116 -10.14 -15.93 3.47
N ALA A 117 -9.57 -14.72 3.42
CA ALA A 117 -10.36 -13.50 3.46
C ALA A 117 -10.61 -13.02 2.03
N ARG A 118 -11.86 -13.13 1.56
CA ARG A 118 -12.22 -12.77 0.19
C ARG A 118 -12.60 -11.32 -0.02
N SER A 119 -13.04 -10.64 1.03
CA SER A 119 -13.53 -9.27 0.96
C SER A 119 -13.20 -8.55 2.25
N ILE A 120 -12.91 -7.25 2.12
CA ILE A 120 -12.75 -6.32 3.22
C ILE A 120 -13.57 -5.07 2.91
N ILE A 121 -14.26 -4.57 3.93
CA ILE A 121 -15.14 -3.40 3.84
C ILE A 121 -14.80 -2.49 5.02
N GLN A 122 -14.63 -1.20 4.75
CA GLN A 122 -14.58 -0.19 5.80
C GLN A 122 -16.00 0.14 6.26
N THR A 123 -16.21 0.16 7.57
CA THR A 123 -17.51 0.43 8.23
C THR A 123 -17.55 1.81 8.84
#